data_AF-A0A074ZXZ2-F1
#
_entry.id   AF-A0A074ZXZ2-F1
#
_cell.length_a   1.000
_cell.length_b   1.000
_cell.length_c   1.000
_cell.angle_alpha   90.00
_cell.angle_beta   90.00
_cell.angle_gamma   90.00
#
_symmetry.space_group_name_H-M   'P 1'
#
loop_
_entity.id
_entity.type
_entity.pdbx_description
1 polymer ?
#
loop_
_entity_poly.entity_id
_entity_poly.type
_entity_poly.pdbx_seq_one_letter_code
_entity_poly.pdbx_strand_id
1 'polypeptide(L)'
;MKEEESKENPKKNVNFPEIKITAADLGKEKLAKLNYSDKWKDLPSTMRKQLEELKEQYALKFQDRTDYQRQLRTKVCLAKYQTIPSNAPLHLAIRDIQHKAPYADALAVLAKQKAEYKELSPWYVDLLDELDGLQFDKKISTAVKRLKYYAQLPSGQFTVLQFTRVLRSLELWELCLPMVAAATDFIRSRILDMTLEEYVDWLRKTYSEMKDLDRA
;
A
#
# COMPACT_ATOMS: atom_id res chain seq x y z
N MET A 1 53.56 -45.46 8.07
CA MET A 1 52.96 -45.63 6.73
C MET A 1 51.91 -44.54 6.61
N LYS A 2 52.15 -43.41 5.91
CA LYS A 2 52.12 -43.25 4.44
C LYS A 2 50.83 -43.86 3.86
N GLU A 3 49.98 -43.20 3.10
CA GLU A 3 50.05 -42.03 2.20
C GLU A 3 48.62 -41.45 2.08
N GLU A 4 48.45 -40.12 2.10
CA GLU A 4 48.10 -39.28 0.93
C GLU A 4 46.90 -39.77 0.09
N GLU A 5 45.85 -38.96 0.00
CA GLU A 5 45.55 -38.32 -1.29
C GLU A 5 44.60 -37.12 -1.16
N SER A 6 45.15 -36.00 -1.58
CA SER A 6 44.53 -34.71 -1.83
C SER A 6 43.37 -34.82 -2.83
N LYS A 7 42.26 -34.13 -2.54
CA LYS A 7 41.45 -33.52 -3.61
C LYS A 7 41.50 -32.02 -3.47
N GLU A 8 42.58 -31.53 -4.05
CA GLU A 8 42.79 -30.19 -4.56
C GLU A 8 41.57 -29.74 -5.39
N ASN A 9 41.03 -28.58 -5.06
CA ASN A 9 40.17 -27.84 -5.98
C ASN A 9 40.65 -26.38 -5.97
N PRO A 10 41.00 -25.83 -7.15
CA PRO A 10 41.89 -24.68 -7.25
C PRO A 10 41.13 -23.42 -6.90
N LYS A 11 41.57 -22.74 -5.84
CA LYS A 11 41.33 -21.31 -5.70
C LYS A 11 42.03 -20.65 -6.91
N LYS A 12 41.26 -20.36 -7.95
CA LYS A 12 41.71 -19.48 -9.04
C LYS A 12 42.07 -18.15 -8.39
N ASN A 13 43.37 -17.97 -8.14
CA ASN A 13 43.96 -16.71 -7.77
C ASN A 13 43.87 -15.81 -9.00
N VAL A 14 42.74 -15.12 -9.14
CA VAL A 14 42.64 -14.02 -10.08
C VAL A 14 43.44 -12.89 -9.44
N ASN A 15 44.70 -12.81 -9.85
CA ASN A 15 45.59 -11.71 -9.52
C ASN A 15 44.99 -10.45 -10.14
N PHE A 16 44.20 -9.70 -9.38
CA PHE A 16 43.85 -8.34 -9.75
C PHE A 16 45.14 -7.53 -9.63
N PRO A 17 45.59 -6.83 -10.68
CA PRO A 17 46.70 -5.91 -10.52
C PRO A 17 46.31 -4.90 -9.44
N GLU A 18 47.05 -4.90 -8.33
CA GLU A 18 46.98 -3.83 -7.35
C GLU A 18 47.46 -2.55 -8.04
N ILE A 19 46.54 -1.83 -8.65
CA ILE A 19 46.79 -0.45 -9.07
C ILE A 19 46.86 0.36 -7.78
N LYS A 20 48.06 0.44 -7.21
CA LYS A 20 48.37 1.36 -6.11
C LYS A 20 48.35 2.77 -6.68
N ILE A 21 47.15 3.35 -6.75
CA ILE A 21 47.00 4.78 -6.98
C ILE A 21 47.39 5.46 -5.67
N THR A 22 48.63 5.93 -5.58
CA THR A 22 49.06 6.79 -4.47
C THR A 22 48.36 8.15 -4.61
N ALA A 23 47.92 8.72 -3.48
CA ALA A 23 47.19 9.99 -3.42
C ALA A 23 47.96 11.20 -4.01
N ALA A 24 49.22 11.02 -4.38
CA ALA A 24 50.06 12.01 -5.04
C ALA A 24 49.76 12.16 -6.55
N ASP A 25 49.20 11.13 -7.21
CA ASP A 25 49.04 11.11 -8.67
C ASP A 25 47.69 11.66 -9.17
N LEU A 26 46.72 11.86 -8.28
CA LEU A 26 45.51 12.60 -8.58
C LEU A 26 45.61 14.01 -8.02
N GLY A 27 46.11 14.93 -8.85
CA GLY A 27 46.01 16.36 -8.58
C GLY A 27 44.59 16.74 -8.16
N LYS A 28 44.46 17.67 -7.20
CA LYS A 28 43.20 18.12 -6.58
C LYS A 28 42.09 18.45 -7.60
N GLU A 29 42.48 18.83 -8.81
CA GLU A 29 41.61 19.09 -9.97
C GLU A 29 40.92 17.83 -10.55
N LYS A 30 41.58 16.66 -10.54
CA LYS A 30 40.98 15.38 -10.96
C LYS A 30 40.06 14.79 -9.89
N LEU A 31 40.35 15.00 -8.61
CA LEU A 31 39.45 14.65 -7.50
C LEU A 31 38.16 15.49 -7.53
N ALA A 32 38.24 16.77 -7.91
CA ALA A 32 37.06 17.62 -8.10
C ALA A 32 36.19 17.19 -9.30
N LYS A 33 36.76 16.53 -10.32
CA LYS A 33 36.04 15.94 -11.46
C LYS A 33 35.49 14.54 -11.18
N LEU A 34 35.94 13.88 -10.10
CA LEU A 34 35.34 12.67 -9.54
C LEU A 34 34.15 12.99 -8.62
N ASN A 35 33.81 14.27 -8.44
CA ASN A 35 32.55 14.65 -7.83
C ASN A 35 31.43 14.05 -8.68
N TYR A 36 30.85 12.97 -8.16
CA TYR A 36 29.62 12.37 -8.61
C TYR A 36 28.69 13.46 -9.13
N SER A 37 28.44 13.41 -10.45
CA SER A 37 27.51 14.30 -11.13
C SER A 37 26.28 14.52 -10.24
N ASP A 38 25.83 15.77 -10.10
CA ASP A 38 24.72 16.15 -9.23
C ASP A 38 23.47 15.27 -9.44
N LYS A 39 23.32 14.69 -10.64
CA LYS A 39 22.30 13.69 -10.99
C LYS A 39 22.25 12.45 -10.10
N TRP A 40 23.37 12.03 -9.52
CA TRP A 40 23.49 10.80 -8.73
C TRP A 40 23.50 11.05 -7.22
N LYS A 41 23.51 12.32 -6.77
CA LYS A 41 23.46 12.67 -5.35
C LYS A 41 22.14 12.28 -4.71
N ASP A 42 21.04 12.39 -5.47
CA ASP A 42 19.70 12.02 -5.03
C ASP A 42 19.30 10.58 -5.37
N LEU A 43 20.14 9.82 -6.07
CA LEU A 43 19.83 8.44 -6.41
C LEU A 43 19.67 7.55 -5.15
N PRO A 44 20.56 7.60 -4.14
CA PRO A 44 20.41 6.79 -2.93
C PRO A 44 19.18 7.19 -2.11
N SER A 45 18.83 8.47 -2.06
CA SER A 45 17.65 8.94 -1.33
C SER A 45 16.37 8.52 -2.05
N THR A 46 16.35 8.56 -3.38
CA THR A 46 15.24 8.08 -4.22
C THR A 46 15.07 6.57 -4.10
N MET A 47 16.15 5.79 -4.18
CA MET A 47 16.11 4.33 -4.00
C MET A 47 15.61 3.93 -2.61
N ARG A 48 16.04 4.63 -1.55
CA ARG A 48 15.54 4.39 -0.19
C ARG A 48 14.04 4.69 -0.07
N LYS A 49 13.56 5.78 -0.67
CA LYS A 49 12.12 6.09 -0.70
C LYS A 49 11.32 4.99 -1.40
N GLN A 50 11.78 4.53 -2.56
CA GLN A 50 11.13 3.43 -3.29
C GLN A 50 11.11 2.13 -2.47
N LEU A 51 12.18 1.82 -1.74
CA LEU A 51 12.22 0.66 -0.85
C LEU A 51 11.25 0.79 0.31
N GLU A 52 11.13 1.98 0.91
CA GLU A 52 10.15 2.21 1.99
C GLU A 52 8.71 2.10 1.45
N GLU A 53 8.42 2.67 0.29
CA GLU A 53 7.13 2.53 -0.38
C GLU A 53 6.78 1.06 -0.70
N LEU A 54 7.77 0.24 -1.08
CA LEU A 54 7.58 -1.19 -1.29
C LEU A 54 7.31 -1.91 0.03
N LYS A 55 8.09 -1.61 1.07
CA LYS A 55 7.92 -2.19 2.41
C LYS A 55 6.52 -1.89 2.96
N GLU A 56 6.05 -0.65 2.83
CA GLU A 56 4.68 -0.25 3.19
C GLU A 56 3.63 -1.05 2.40
N GLN A 57 3.81 -1.22 1.09
CA GLN A 57 2.89 -2.03 0.27
C GLN A 57 2.84 -3.49 0.72
N TYR A 58 3.99 -4.09 1.05
CA TYR A 58 4.03 -5.46 1.56
C TYR A 58 3.42 -5.58 2.95
N ALA A 59 3.63 -4.58 3.83
CA ALA A 59 3.01 -4.54 5.14
C ALA A 59 1.48 -4.51 5.03
N LEU A 60 0.93 -3.69 4.13
CA LEU A 60 -0.52 -3.62 3.86
C LEU A 60 -1.06 -4.96 3.33
N LYS A 61 -0.43 -5.53 2.29
CA LYS A 61 -0.84 -6.84 1.74
C LYS A 61 -0.79 -7.95 2.78
N PHE A 62 0.20 -7.90 3.66
CA PHE A 62 0.34 -8.85 4.74
C PHE A 62 -0.79 -8.69 5.76
N GLN A 63 -1.07 -7.45 6.17
CA GLN A 63 -2.18 -7.13 7.05
C GLN A 63 -3.51 -7.62 6.47
N ASP A 64 -3.82 -7.30 5.21
CA ASP A 64 -5.02 -7.77 4.52
C ASP A 64 -5.16 -9.30 4.55
N ARG A 65 -4.06 -10.01 4.32
CA ARG A 65 -4.03 -11.48 4.37
C ARG A 65 -4.33 -11.99 5.78
N THR A 66 -3.75 -11.37 6.80
CA THR A 66 -3.98 -11.78 8.20
C THR A 66 -5.40 -11.47 8.66
N ASP A 67 -5.96 -10.34 8.24
CA ASP A 67 -7.33 -9.95 8.54
C ASP A 67 -8.33 -10.88 7.84
N TYR A 68 -8.08 -11.24 6.59
CA TYR A 68 -8.86 -12.25 5.88
C TYR A 68 -8.87 -13.58 6.62
N GLN A 69 -7.70 -14.05 7.08
CA GLN A 69 -7.60 -15.29 7.86
C GLN A 69 -8.31 -15.16 9.22
N ARG A 70 -8.24 -14.02 9.89
CA ARG A 70 -8.92 -13.76 11.16
C ARG A 70 -10.44 -13.81 10.98
N GLN A 71 -10.97 -13.15 9.96
CA GLN A 71 -12.40 -13.18 9.63
C GLN A 71 -12.88 -14.60 9.31
N LEU A 72 -12.11 -15.34 8.51
CA LEU A 72 -12.43 -16.72 8.15
C LEU A 72 -12.45 -17.64 9.37
N ARG A 73 -11.42 -17.56 10.23
CA ARG A 73 -11.38 -18.32 11.48
C ARG A 73 -12.58 -18.02 12.37
N THR A 74 -12.93 -16.75 12.53
CA THR A 74 -14.07 -16.33 13.36
C THR A 74 -15.38 -16.94 12.86
N LYS A 75 -15.64 -16.85 11.56
CA LYS A 75 -16.84 -17.43 10.95
C LYS A 75 -16.88 -18.96 11.07
N VAL A 76 -15.75 -19.62 10.82
CA VAL A 76 -15.63 -21.07 10.99
C VAL A 76 -15.89 -21.47 12.45
N CYS A 77 -15.32 -20.74 13.42
CA CYS A 77 -15.55 -20.99 14.85
C CYS A 77 -17.02 -20.82 15.24
N LEU A 78 -17.67 -19.74 14.79
CA LEU A 78 -19.09 -19.51 15.05
C LEU A 78 -19.98 -20.58 14.42
N ALA A 79 -19.72 -20.95 13.17
CA ALA A 79 -20.47 -22.01 12.49
C ALA A 79 -20.30 -23.35 13.22
N LYS A 80 -19.07 -23.69 13.62
CA LYS A 80 -18.81 -24.90 14.42
C LYS A 80 -19.57 -24.87 15.74
N TYR A 81 -19.57 -23.74 16.44
CA TYR A 81 -20.30 -23.56 17.69
C TYR A 81 -21.81 -23.75 17.53
N GLN A 82 -22.40 -23.17 16.48
CA GLN A 82 -23.83 -23.31 16.19
C GLN A 82 -24.23 -24.76 15.85
N THR A 83 -23.30 -25.57 15.32
CA THR A 83 -23.56 -26.97 14.99
C THR A 83 -23.45 -27.93 16.16
N ILE A 84 -23.03 -27.47 17.35
CA ILE A 84 -22.89 -28.32 18.54
C ILE A 84 -24.28 -28.68 19.06
N PRO A 85 -24.66 -29.97 19.08
CA PRO A 85 -25.93 -30.39 19.66
C PRO A 85 -25.92 -30.22 21.18
N SER A 86 -26.95 -29.55 21.72
CA SER A 86 -27.07 -29.30 23.18
C SER A 86 -27.26 -30.58 24.02
N ASN A 87 -27.72 -31.68 23.41
CA ASN A 87 -28.14 -32.90 24.11
C ASN A 87 -27.32 -34.15 23.75
N ALA A 88 -26.22 -34.02 23.01
CA ALA A 88 -25.40 -35.17 22.61
C ALA A 88 -24.13 -35.31 23.46
N PRO A 89 -23.63 -36.54 23.69
CA PRO A 89 -22.34 -36.75 24.35
C PRO A 89 -21.20 -36.16 23.52
N LEU A 90 -20.21 -35.56 24.21
CA LEU A 90 -19.12 -34.76 23.64
C LEU A 90 -18.39 -35.43 22.45
N HIS A 91 -18.14 -36.74 22.52
CA HIS A 91 -17.41 -37.46 21.48
C HIS A 91 -18.14 -37.50 20.12
N LEU A 92 -19.47 -37.55 20.12
CA LEU A 92 -20.29 -37.49 18.89
C LEU A 92 -20.33 -36.07 18.34
N ALA A 93 -20.47 -35.08 19.21
CA ALA A 93 -20.44 -33.67 18.82
C ALA A 93 -19.10 -33.29 18.16
N ILE A 94 -17.96 -33.73 18.72
CA ILE A 94 -16.63 -33.49 18.14
C ILE A 94 -16.49 -34.13 16.76
N ARG A 95 -16.98 -35.37 16.59
CA ARG A 95 -16.96 -36.07 15.30
C ARG A 95 -17.76 -35.30 14.25
N ASP A 96 -18.96 -34.85 14.60
CA ASP A 96 -19.83 -34.11 13.66
C ASP A 96 -19.24 -32.75 13.27
N ILE A 97 -18.55 -32.07 14.19
CA ILE A 97 -17.82 -30.81 13.92
C ILE A 97 -16.65 -31.02 12.93
N GLN A 98 -16.02 -32.19 12.94
CA GLN A 98 -14.91 -32.52 12.04
C GLN A 98 -15.40 -32.87 10.63
N HIS A 99 -16.57 -33.52 10.52
CA HIS A 99 -17.13 -33.95 9.23
C HIS A 99 -17.97 -32.87 8.54
N LYS A 100 -18.53 -31.92 9.27
CA LYS A 100 -19.07 -30.70 8.66
C LYS A 100 -17.87 -29.87 8.18
N ALA A 101 -17.90 -29.42 6.93
CA ALA A 101 -16.80 -28.68 6.29
C ALA A 101 -17.09 -27.16 6.24
N PRO A 102 -17.15 -26.44 7.38
CA PRO A 102 -17.53 -25.02 7.43
C PRO A 102 -16.52 -24.10 6.75
N TYR A 103 -15.34 -24.61 6.37
CA TYR A 103 -14.33 -23.80 5.68
C TYR A 103 -14.79 -23.44 4.26
N ALA A 104 -15.40 -24.39 3.53
CA ALA A 104 -15.94 -24.14 2.19
C ALA A 104 -17.11 -23.13 2.24
N ASP A 105 -18.02 -23.32 3.20
CA ASP A 105 -19.16 -22.43 3.39
C ASP A 105 -18.72 -21.03 3.87
N ALA A 106 -17.77 -20.94 4.81
CA ALA A 106 -17.25 -19.66 5.28
C ALA A 106 -16.46 -18.92 4.19
N LEU A 107 -15.74 -19.65 3.32
CA LEU A 107 -15.13 -19.09 2.11
C LEU A 107 -16.20 -18.53 1.17
N ALA A 108 -17.30 -19.25 0.94
CA ALA A 108 -18.39 -18.78 0.09
C ALA A 108 -19.08 -17.54 0.67
N VAL A 109 -19.32 -17.49 1.98
CA VAL A 109 -19.89 -16.31 2.66
C VAL A 109 -18.94 -15.13 2.62
N LEU A 110 -17.62 -15.33 2.81
CA LEU A 110 -16.65 -14.24 2.65
C LEU A 110 -16.51 -13.78 1.21
N ALA A 111 -16.58 -14.70 0.23
CA ALA A 111 -16.55 -14.36 -1.18
C ALA A 111 -17.79 -13.54 -1.58
N LYS A 112 -18.97 -13.89 -1.08
CA LYS A 112 -20.21 -13.12 -1.26
C LYS A 112 -20.13 -11.74 -0.61
N GLN A 113 -19.71 -11.66 0.65
CA GLN A 113 -19.50 -10.37 1.31
C GLN A 113 -18.47 -9.51 0.57
N LYS A 114 -17.40 -10.12 0.06
CA LYS A 114 -16.41 -9.40 -0.77
C LYS A 114 -16.96 -8.97 -2.13
N ALA A 115 -17.94 -9.67 -2.67
CA ALA A 115 -18.66 -9.26 -3.87
C ALA A 115 -19.69 -8.15 -3.57
N GLU A 116 -20.32 -8.16 -2.39
CA GLU A 116 -21.17 -7.08 -1.88
C GLU A 116 -20.32 -5.83 -1.59
N TYR A 117 -19.10 -5.97 -1.05
CA TYR A 117 -18.13 -4.87 -0.89
C TYR A 117 -17.60 -4.32 -2.23
N LYS A 118 -17.87 -4.98 -3.36
CA LYS A 118 -17.58 -4.43 -4.69
C LYS A 118 -18.65 -3.45 -5.18
N GLU A 119 -19.79 -3.34 -4.46
CA GLU A 119 -20.74 -2.27 -4.69
C GLU A 119 -20.10 -0.92 -4.32
N LEU A 120 -20.40 0.11 -5.09
CA LEU A 120 -19.80 1.42 -4.90
C LEU A 120 -20.31 2.04 -3.61
N SER A 121 -19.40 2.65 -2.84
CA SER A 121 -19.74 3.35 -1.62
C SER A 121 -20.78 4.45 -1.89
N PRO A 122 -21.78 4.65 -0.99
CA PRO A 122 -22.88 5.59 -1.21
C PRO A 122 -22.41 7.00 -1.60
N TRP A 123 -21.35 7.51 -0.96
CA TRP A 123 -20.79 8.83 -1.26
C TRP A 123 -20.32 9.00 -2.71
N TYR A 124 -19.90 7.91 -3.36
CA TYR A 124 -19.46 7.96 -4.75
C TYR A 124 -20.64 7.93 -5.72
N VAL A 125 -21.74 7.27 -5.33
CA VAL A 125 -22.99 7.31 -6.09
C VAL A 125 -23.58 8.72 -6.03
N ASP A 126 -23.62 9.31 -4.84
CA ASP A 126 -24.07 10.70 -4.63
C ASP A 126 -23.17 11.68 -5.42
N LEU A 127 -21.84 11.47 -5.40
CA LEU A 127 -20.89 12.25 -6.20
C LEU A 127 -21.16 12.16 -7.70
N LEU A 128 -21.53 10.97 -8.22
CA LEU A 128 -21.83 10.78 -9.64
C LEU A 128 -23.14 11.48 -10.03
N ASP A 129 -24.15 11.44 -9.18
CA ASP A 129 -25.46 12.07 -9.41
C ASP A 129 -25.33 13.61 -9.46
N GLU A 130 -24.52 14.19 -8.57
CA GLU A 130 -24.22 15.62 -8.59
C GLU A 130 -23.32 16.04 -9.78
N LEU A 131 -22.49 15.13 -10.29
CA LEU A 131 -21.57 15.37 -11.41
C LEU A 131 -22.22 15.17 -12.78
N ASP A 132 -23.49 14.79 -12.86
CA ASP A 132 -24.12 14.37 -14.12
C ASP A 132 -24.06 15.46 -15.21
N GLY A 133 -24.06 16.74 -14.81
CA GLY A 133 -23.87 17.89 -15.71
C GLY A 133 -22.43 18.21 -16.11
N LEU A 134 -21.42 17.69 -15.40
CA LEU A 134 -19.99 18.00 -15.56
C LEU A 134 -19.18 16.86 -16.19
N GLN A 135 -19.83 15.73 -16.50
CA GLN A 135 -19.20 14.53 -17.07
C GLN A 135 -18.58 14.74 -18.46
N PHE A 136 -18.93 15.82 -19.15
CA PHE A 136 -18.39 16.18 -20.46
C PHE A 136 -16.93 16.63 -20.42
N ASP A 137 -16.45 17.10 -19.26
CA ASP A 137 -15.05 17.47 -19.10
C ASP A 137 -14.19 16.21 -18.87
N LYS A 138 -13.26 15.96 -19.81
CA LYS A 138 -12.30 14.85 -19.75
C LYS A 138 -11.48 14.87 -18.46
N LYS A 139 -11.21 16.05 -17.93
CA LYS A 139 -10.44 16.27 -16.70
C LYS A 139 -11.19 15.71 -15.48
N ILE A 140 -12.43 16.16 -15.30
CA ILE A 140 -13.31 15.72 -14.22
C ILE A 140 -13.61 14.22 -14.34
N SER A 141 -13.88 13.73 -15.55
CA SER A 141 -14.07 12.29 -15.81
C SER A 141 -12.85 11.45 -15.41
N THR A 142 -11.64 11.98 -15.58
CA THR A 142 -10.40 11.28 -15.20
C THR A 142 -10.24 11.23 -13.67
N ALA A 143 -10.51 12.33 -12.98
CA ALA A 143 -10.50 12.38 -11.51
C ALA A 143 -11.54 11.43 -10.90
N VAL A 144 -12.77 11.42 -11.43
CA VAL A 144 -13.87 10.55 -10.99
C VAL A 144 -13.56 9.06 -11.21
N LYS A 145 -12.92 8.71 -12.32
CA LYS A 145 -12.45 7.34 -12.57
C LYS A 145 -11.39 6.89 -11.57
N ARG A 146 -10.51 7.80 -11.14
CA ARG A 146 -9.51 7.52 -10.10
C ARG A 146 -10.18 7.33 -8.74
N LEU A 147 -11.16 8.17 -8.40
CA LEU A 147 -11.97 8.05 -7.17
C LEU A 147 -12.78 6.75 -7.10
N LYS A 148 -13.21 6.20 -8.26
CA LYS A 148 -13.96 4.93 -8.35
C LYS A 148 -13.28 3.77 -7.64
N TYR A 149 -11.96 3.68 -7.76
CA TYR A 149 -11.20 2.59 -7.15
C TYR A 149 -11.40 2.59 -5.62
N TYR A 150 -11.49 3.78 -5.02
CA TYR A 150 -11.62 3.96 -3.57
C TYR A 150 -13.04 3.81 -3.08
N ALA A 151 -14.02 4.15 -3.92
CA ALA A 151 -15.42 3.82 -3.67
C ALA A 151 -15.66 2.31 -3.58
N GLN A 152 -14.77 1.48 -4.12
CA GLN A 152 -14.83 0.02 -4.06
C GLN A 152 -14.02 -0.58 -2.90
N LEU A 153 -13.31 0.24 -2.11
CA LEU A 153 -12.58 -0.23 -0.94
C LEU A 153 -13.50 -0.21 0.30
N PRO A 154 -13.54 -1.29 1.11
CA PRO A 154 -14.28 -1.28 2.35
C PRO A 154 -13.65 -0.29 3.36
N SER A 155 -14.51 0.42 4.09
CA SER A 155 -14.15 1.46 5.06
C SER A 155 -13.11 1.05 6.10
N GLY A 156 -13.02 -0.25 6.45
CA GLY A 156 -12.03 -0.77 7.39
C GLY A 156 -10.61 -0.99 6.84
N GLN A 157 -10.38 -0.84 5.53
CA GLN A 157 -9.04 -0.95 4.92
C GLN A 157 -8.44 0.42 4.55
N PHE A 158 -9.20 1.49 4.75
CA PHE A 158 -8.83 2.82 4.31
C PHE A 158 -7.79 3.42 5.26
N THR A 159 -6.52 3.41 4.85
CA THR A 159 -5.41 3.99 5.63
C THR A 159 -5.08 5.39 5.13
N VAL A 160 -4.62 6.28 6.01
CA VAL A 160 -4.15 7.64 5.66
C VAL A 160 -3.12 7.62 4.52
N LEU A 161 -2.24 6.60 4.48
CA LEU A 161 -1.27 6.39 3.41
C LEU A 161 -1.93 6.10 2.05
N GLN A 162 -3.00 5.31 2.03
CA GLN A 162 -3.72 5.01 0.78
C GLN A 162 -4.43 6.26 0.27
N PHE A 163 -5.07 7.02 1.17
CA PHE A 163 -5.73 8.28 0.87
C PHE A 163 -4.78 9.33 0.30
N THR A 164 -3.69 9.60 1.01
CA THR A 164 -2.68 10.58 0.58
C THR A 164 -2.02 10.18 -0.75
N ARG A 165 -1.89 8.87 -1.03
CA ARG A 165 -1.44 8.39 -2.35
C ARG A 165 -2.45 8.68 -3.46
N VAL A 166 -3.75 8.62 -3.18
CA VAL A 166 -4.81 9.02 -4.14
C VAL A 166 -4.68 10.48 -4.46
N LEU A 167 -4.63 11.30 -3.42
CA LEU A 167 -4.60 12.75 -3.54
C LEU A 167 -3.37 13.18 -4.32
N ARG A 168 -2.23 12.53 -4.09
CA ARG A 168 -1.00 12.75 -4.86
C ARG A 168 -1.11 12.41 -6.34
N SER A 169 -2.06 11.55 -6.72
CA SER A 169 -2.32 11.24 -8.12
C SER A 169 -3.19 12.28 -8.82
N LEU A 170 -3.80 13.21 -8.07
CA LEU A 170 -4.56 14.33 -8.58
C LEU A 170 -3.67 15.57 -8.71
N GLU A 171 -3.97 16.43 -9.68
CA GLU A 171 -3.32 17.73 -9.82
C GLU A 171 -3.91 18.74 -8.81
N LEU A 172 -3.16 19.80 -8.47
CA LEU A 172 -3.58 20.75 -7.43
C LEU A 172 -4.95 21.39 -7.72
N TRP A 173 -5.21 21.74 -8.98
CA TRP A 173 -6.50 22.31 -9.39
C TRP A 173 -7.64 21.29 -9.35
N GLU A 174 -7.36 19.98 -9.51
CA GLU A 174 -8.37 18.91 -9.38
C GLU A 174 -8.83 18.76 -7.93
N LEU A 175 -7.89 18.89 -6.98
CA LEU A 175 -8.16 18.88 -5.54
C LEU A 175 -8.98 20.10 -5.10
N CYS A 176 -8.79 21.23 -5.77
CA CYS A 176 -9.50 22.48 -5.49
C CYS A 176 -10.90 22.55 -6.12
N LEU A 177 -11.33 21.54 -6.89
CA LEU A 177 -12.71 21.48 -7.39
C LEU A 177 -13.68 21.38 -6.19
N PRO A 178 -14.76 22.18 -6.12
CA PRO A 178 -15.65 22.22 -4.95
C PRO A 178 -16.15 20.84 -4.52
N MET A 179 -16.47 19.99 -5.51
CA MET A 179 -16.99 18.64 -5.27
C MET A 179 -15.91 17.67 -4.79
N VAL A 180 -14.71 17.76 -5.37
CA VAL A 180 -13.57 16.94 -4.96
C VAL A 180 -13.13 17.36 -3.56
N ALA A 181 -13.06 18.66 -3.28
CA ALA A 181 -12.76 19.23 -1.97
C ALA A 181 -13.77 18.77 -0.90
N ALA A 182 -15.07 18.76 -1.22
CA ALA A 182 -16.10 18.26 -0.31
C ALA A 182 -15.94 16.75 -0.04
N ALA A 183 -15.69 15.95 -1.08
CA ALA A 183 -15.47 14.52 -0.94
C ALA A 183 -14.18 14.21 -0.15
N THR A 184 -13.10 14.95 -0.38
CA THR A 184 -11.85 14.77 0.38
C THR A 184 -12.02 15.17 1.84
N ASP A 185 -12.74 16.25 2.15
CA ASP A 185 -13.03 16.64 3.53
C ASP A 185 -13.93 15.64 4.25
N PHE A 186 -14.92 15.08 3.55
CA PHE A 186 -15.76 14.01 4.09
C PHE A 186 -14.94 12.77 4.42
N ILE A 187 -14.13 12.29 3.48
CA ILE A 187 -13.28 11.10 3.66
C ILE A 187 -12.25 11.34 4.78
N ARG A 188 -11.60 12.49 4.78
CA ARG A 188 -10.63 12.91 5.80
C ARG A 188 -11.24 12.88 7.21
N SER A 189 -12.43 13.49 7.37
CA SER A 189 -13.05 13.69 8.68
C SER A 189 -13.87 12.50 9.19
N ARG A 190 -14.46 11.69 8.31
CA ARG A 190 -15.38 10.62 8.71
C ARG A 190 -14.80 9.21 8.61
N ILE A 191 -13.79 9.01 7.77
CA ILE A 191 -13.24 7.67 7.49
C ILE A 191 -11.85 7.52 8.09
N LEU A 192 -11.03 8.56 8.03
CA LEU A 192 -9.62 8.50 8.43
C LEU A 192 -9.30 9.14 9.78
N ASP A 193 -10.23 9.90 10.35
CA ASP A 193 -10.01 10.77 11.52
C ASP A 193 -8.74 11.64 11.37
N MET A 194 -8.40 12.04 10.14
CA MET A 194 -7.24 12.87 9.85
C MET A 194 -7.61 14.33 10.13
N THR A 195 -6.78 15.06 10.87
CA THR A 195 -7.08 16.47 11.18
C THR A 195 -6.89 17.35 9.94
N LEU A 196 -7.50 18.54 9.96
CA LEU A 196 -7.31 19.52 8.88
C LEU A 196 -5.85 19.97 8.80
N GLU A 197 -5.20 20.14 9.96
CA GLU A 197 -3.80 20.55 10.09
C GLU A 197 -2.85 19.52 9.44
N GLU A 198 -3.01 18.23 9.76
CA GLU A 198 -2.23 17.16 9.15
C GLU A 198 -2.43 17.11 7.62
N TYR A 199 -3.65 17.38 7.15
CA TYR A 199 -3.95 17.39 5.71
C TYR A 199 -3.27 18.56 5.00
N VAL A 200 -3.34 19.76 5.58
CA VAL A 200 -2.68 20.97 5.02
C VAL A 200 -1.16 20.81 5.03
N ASP A 201 -0.59 20.26 6.10
CA ASP A 201 0.85 19.99 6.18
C ASP A 201 1.28 18.95 5.13
N TRP A 202 0.48 17.91 4.92
CA TRP A 202 0.70 16.96 3.84
C TRP A 202 0.63 17.64 2.46
N LEU A 203 -0.35 18.51 2.25
CA LEU A 203 -0.57 19.19 0.97
C LEU A 203 0.60 20.14 0.65
N ARG A 204 1.06 20.90 1.64
CA ARG A 204 2.25 21.79 1.55
C ARG A 204 3.55 21.02 1.33
N LYS A 205 3.66 19.80 1.84
CA LYS A 205 4.82 18.92 1.62
C LYS A 205 4.81 18.28 0.22
N THR A 206 3.62 18.07 -0.34
CA THR A 206 3.42 17.35 -1.60
C THR A 206 3.41 18.29 -2.81
N TYR A 207 2.81 19.46 -2.68
CA TYR A 207 2.72 20.50 -3.71
C TYR A 207 3.56 21.71 -3.27
N SER A 208 4.79 21.80 -3.77
CA SER A 208 5.69 22.93 -3.50
C SER A 208 5.10 24.28 -3.93
N GLU A 209 4.23 24.28 -4.95
CA GLU A 209 3.54 25.46 -5.49
C GLU A 209 2.66 26.17 -4.46
N MET A 210 2.20 25.48 -3.40
CA MET A 210 1.44 26.11 -2.31
C MET A 210 2.31 26.83 -1.28
N LYS A 211 3.64 26.60 -1.24
CA LYS A 211 4.52 27.35 -0.32
C LYS A 211 4.71 28.81 -0.74
N ASP A 212 4.46 29.12 -2.01
CA ASP A 212 4.70 30.44 -2.57
C ASP A 212 3.48 31.38 -2.44
N LEU A 213 2.29 30.84 -2.13
CA LEU A 213 1.05 31.60 -1.92
C LEU A 213 1.00 32.34 -0.57
N ASP A 214 1.71 31.86 0.46
CA ASP A 214 1.82 32.53 1.77
C ASP A 214 2.88 33.67 1.77
N ARG A 215 3.57 33.91 0.64
CA ARG A 215 4.66 34.89 0.51
C ARG A 215 4.34 36.12 -0.34
N ALA A 216 3.13 36.21 -0.90
CA ALA A 216 2.63 37.37 -1.64
C ALA A 216 1.67 38.18 -0.75
#